data_AF-A0A1Q3SGU1-F1
#
_entry.id   AF-A0A1Q3SGU1-F1
#
_cell.length_a   1.000
_cell.length_b   1.000
_cell.length_c   1.000
_cell.angle_alpha   90.00
_cell.angle_beta   90.00
_cell.angle_gamma   90.00
#
_symmetry.space_group_name_H-M   'P 1'
#
loop_
_entity.id
_entity.type
_entity.pdbx_description
1 polymer ?
#
loop_
_entity_poly.entity_id
_entity_poly.type
_entity_poly.pdbx_seq_one_letter_code
_entity_poly.pdbx_strand_id
1 'polypeptide(L)'
;MEGNIEESIDEKAEKETINYDDFISLRKFKNNAEFLYDIFGSGITKKISIYVQSVNCDKYTILEAKHIQIIQSNHPVKVKLYIGPSSEFNLKLRKAMNPGFEPYLTVNFLDLWIKKTDAEKVITTSPLSLAIPSPTEKNTMLKLILGMAMAAYQYNPLSTRNSATGNNKGSIKHELEKIGLKIDEDTIRKYLEEAKEIYKKELKKDSRKIFLD
;
A
#
# COMPACT_ATOMS: atom_id res chain seq x y z
N MET A 1 12.40 -60.30 18.13
CA MET A 1 11.17 -59.51 18.39
C MET A 1 11.63 -58.07 18.49
N GLU A 2 11.82 -57.44 17.34
CA GLU A 2 12.21 -56.04 17.23
C GLU A 2 10.94 -55.22 17.07
N GLY A 3 10.76 -54.26 17.96
CA GLY A 3 9.70 -53.27 17.86
C GLY A 3 10.12 -52.17 16.90
N ASN A 4 9.24 -51.87 15.94
CA ASN A 4 9.26 -50.62 15.20
C ASN A 4 7.90 -49.95 15.38
N ILE A 5 7.91 -48.87 16.16
CA ILE A 5 6.91 -47.82 16.17
C ILE A 5 7.53 -46.71 15.33
N GLU A 6 6.84 -46.29 14.26
CA GLU A 6 6.82 -44.96 13.62
C GLU A 6 6.55 -45.03 12.12
N GLU A 7 5.30 -45.30 11.76
CA GLU A 7 4.62 -44.79 10.57
C GLU A 7 3.27 -44.29 11.10
N SER A 8 2.73 -43.11 10.86
CA SER A 8 3.03 -42.04 9.93
C SER A 8 2.27 -40.81 10.46
N ILE A 9 2.94 -39.68 10.63
CA ILE A 9 2.28 -38.38 10.78
C ILE A 9 2.99 -37.47 9.79
N ASP A 10 2.56 -37.48 8.52
CA ASP A 10 2.70 -36.32 7.62
C ASP A 10 2.16 -36.62 6.21
N GLU A 11 0.85 -36.81 6.08
CA GLU A 11 0.18 -36.68 4.78
C GLU A 11 -1.18 -36.00 4.97
N LYS A 12 -1.16 -34.70 5.30
CA LYS A 12 -2.31 -33.80 5.05
C LYS A 12 -1.99 -32.31 5.16
N ALA A 13 -0.77 -31.89 4.81
CA ALA A 13 -0.56 -30.50 4.41
C ALA A 13 -1.08 -30.37 2.96
N GLU A 14 -2.37 -30.03 2.81
CA GLU A 14 -2.91 -29.51 1.56
C GLU A 14 -1.91 -28.50 0.99
N LYS A 15 -1.34 -28.82 -0.18
CA LYS A 15 -0.48 -27.89 -0.92
C LYS A 15 -1.38 -26.76 -1.42
N GLU A 16 -1.64 -25.78 -0.56
CA GLU A 16 -2.25 -24.51 -0.92
C GLU A 16 -1.41 -23.95 -2.07
N THR A 17 -2.00 -23.92 -3.28
CA THR A 17 -1.35 -23.35 -4.44
C THR A 17 -1.37 -21.84 -4.23
N ILE A 18 -0.24 -21.29 -3.80
CA ILE A 18 -0.10 -19.87 -3.52
C ILE A 18 -0.32 -19.09 -4.82
N ASN A 19 -1.42 -18.34 -4.91
CA ASN A 19 -1.67 -17.41 -6.00
C ASN A 19 -0.87 -16.13 -5.78
N TYR A 20 0.02 -15.79 -6.72
CA TYR A 20 0.87 -14.61 -6.63
C TYR A 20 0.08 -13.30 -6.54
N ASP A 21 -1.09 -13.26 -7.15
CA ASP A 21 -1.92 -12.05 -7.20
C ASP A 21 -2.54 -11.71 -5.84
N ASP A 22 -2.52 -12.61 -4.87
CA ASP A 22 -3.11 -12.37 -3.54
C ASP A 22 -2.19 -11.61 -2.59
N PHE A 23 -0.95 -11.33 -3.00
CA PHE A 23 0.06 -10.70 -2.18
C PHE A 23 0.36 -9.27 -2.61
N ILE A 24 0.73 -8.43 -1.64
CA ILE A 24 1.19 -7.06 -1.87
C ILE A 24 2.58 -6.90 -1.26
N SER A 25 3.51 -6.35 -2.05
CA SER A 25 4.83 -5.94 -1.58
C SER A 25 4.73 -4.68 -0.72
N LEU A 26 5.40 -4.70 0.43
CA LEU A 26 5.50 -3.53 1.33
C LEU A 26 6.22 -2.34 0.68
N ARG A 27 7.03 -2.58 -0.36
CA ARG A 27 7.67 -1.52 -1.16
C ARG A 27 6.66 -0.54 -1.77
N LYS A 28 5.42 -0.97 -2.05
CA LYS A 28 4.33 -0.07 -2.52
C LYS A 28 4.00 1.01 -1.49
N PHE A 29 4.25 0.74 -0.22
CA PHE A 29 3.97 1.62 0.91
C PHE A 29 5.24 2.28 1.47
N LYS A 30 6.34 2.34 0.71
CA LYS A 30 7.61 2.95 1.15
C LYS A 30 7.49 4.38 1.69
N ASN A 31 6.46 5.11 1.27
CA ASN A 31 6.17 6.49 1.70
C ASN A 31 5.06 6.58 2.76
N ASN A 32 4.54 5.45 3.24
CA ASN A 32 3.53 5.37 4.30
C ASN A 32 4.14 4.66 5.52
N ALA A 33 4.92 5.41 6.30
CA ALA A 33 5.66 4.88 7.44
C ALA A 33 4.73 4.30 8.52
N GLU A 34 3.58 4.93 8.77
CA GLU A 34 2.59 4.50 9.76
C GLU A 34 2.05 3.10 9.43
N PHE A 35 1.59 2.89 8.18
CA PHE A 35 1.14 1.58 7.72
C PHE A 35 2.24 0.51 7.86
N LEU A 36 3.49 0.87 7.53
CA LEU A 36 4.63 -0.03 7.66
C LEU A 36 4.89 -0.42 9.14
N TYR A 37 4.74 0.50 10.08
CA TYR A 37 4.84 0.21 11.51
C TYR A 37 3.70 -0.67 12.01
N ASP A 38 2.47 -0.43 11.56
CA ASP A 38 1.31 -1.25 11.95
C ASP A 38 1.43 -2.69 11.43
N ILE A 39 1.91 -2.86 10.20
CA ILE A 39 2.22 -4.18 9.64
C ILE A 39 3.33 -4.86 10.44
N PHE A 40 4.40 -4.14 10.78
CA PHE A 40 5.48 -4.67 11.59
C PHE A 40 5.00 -5.15 12.97
N GLY A 41 4.27 -4.29 13.68
CA GLY A 41 3.69 -4.62 14.99
C GLY A 41 2.72 -5.80 14.91
N SER A 42 1.87 -5.83 13.87
CA SER A 42 0.92 -6.93 13.64
C SER A 42 1.61 -8.24 13.30
N GLY A 43 2.73 -8.20 12.56
CA GLY A 43 3.54 -9.38 12.25
C GLY A 43 4.24 -9.96 13.48
N ILE A 44 4.86 -9.11 14.30
CA ILE A 44 5.51 -9.56 15.55
C ILE A 44 4.49 -10.13 16.54
N THR A 45 3.32 -9.51 16.64
CA THR A 45 2.22 -9.99 17.50
C THR A 45 1.43 -11.16 16.90
N LYS A 46 1.86 -11.67 15.73
CA LYS A 46 1.22 -12.78 14.99
C LYS A 46 -0.26 -12.55 14.64
N LYS A 47 -0.70 -11.29 14.58
CA LYS A 47 -2.05 -10.92 14.11
C LYS A 47 -2.19 -11.10 12.61
N ILE A 48 -1.10 -10.93 11.88
CA ILE A 48 -1.00 -11.17 10.44
C ILE A 48 0.20 -12.06 10.13
N SER A 49 0.16 -12.71 8.98
CA SER A 49 1.32 -13.44 8.45
C SER A 49 2.12 -12.52 7.52
N ILE A 50 3.45 -12.49 7.69
CA ILE A 50 4.37 -11.79 6.80
C ILE A 50 5.07 -12.83 5.93
N TYR A 51 5.33 -12.48 4.68
CA TYR A 51 5.90 -13.37 3.68
C TYR A 51 7.14 -12.76 3.06
N VAL A 52 8.01 -13.62 2.54
CA VAL A 52 9.12 -13.27 1.67
C VAL A 52 9.07 -14.13 0.41
N GLN A 53 9.35 -13.54 -0.75
CA GLN A 53 9.59 -14.32 -1.96
C GLN A 53 11.05 -14.77 -1.97
N SER A 54 11.27 -16.09 -1.94
CA SER A 54 12.62 -16.64 -2.04
C SER A 54 13.07 -16.66 -3.49
N VAL A 55 14.32 -16.26 -3.74
CA VAL A 55 14.93 -16.42 -5.08
C VAL A 55 15.39 -17.87 -5.34
N ASN A 56 15.53 -18.67 -4.28
CA ASN A 56 15.96 -20.07 -4.38
C ASN A 56 14.79 -21.01 -4.70
N CYS A 57 13.58 -20.57 -4.40
CA CYS A 57 12.35 -21.25 -4.77
C CYS A 57 11.36 -20.14 -5.06
N ASP A 58 10.96 -19.98 -6.33
CA ASP A 58 9.93 -19.03 -6.77
C ASP A 58 8.61 -19.37 -6.09
N LYS A 59 8.50 -19.02 -4.80
CA LYS A 59 7.43 -19.33 -3.86
C LYS A 59 7.53 -18.34 -2.71
N TYR A 60 6.38 -17.90 -2.23
CA TYR A 60 6.31 -17.15 -0.98
C TYR A 60 6.51 -18.08 0.21
N THR A 61 7.32 -17.65 1.16
CA THR A 61 7.57 -18.35 2.41
C THR A 61 7.00 -17.50 3.55
N ILE A 62 6.17 -18.11 4.40
CA ILE A 62 5.66 -17.47 5.63
C ILE A 62 6.83 -17.29 6.61
N LEU A 63 6.93 -16.10 7.19
CA LEU A 63 7.90 -15.78 8.22
C LEU A 63 7.29 -15.96 9.61
N GLU A 64 7.96 -16.78 10.44
CA GLU A 64 7.65 -16.87 11.85
C GLU A 64 8.29 -15.71 12.63
N ALA A 65 7.81 -15.43 13.84
CA ALA A 65 8.34 -14.36 14.69
C ALA A 65 9.86 -14.45 14.90
N LYS A 66 10.42 -15.66 14.98
CA LYS A 66 11.88 -15.90 15.09
C LYS A 66 12.65 -15.56 13.81
N HIS A 67 11.99 -15.55 12.65
CA HIS A 67 12.57 -15.15 11.38
C HIS A 67 12.61 -13.61 11.26
N ILE A 68 11.66 -12.89 11.86
CA ILE A 68 11.61 -11.42 11.87
C ILE A 68 12.63 -10.89 12.90
N GLN A 69 13.86 -10.62 12.47
CA GLN A 69 14.90 -10.08 13.36
C GLN A 69 14.69 -8.59 13.67
N ILE A 70 15.08 -8.16 14.88
CA ILE A 70 14.93 -6.80 15.42
C ILE A 70 15.46 -5.78 14.40
N ILE A 71 14.54 -5.01 13.80
CA ILE A 71 14.87 -3.93 12.87
C ILE A 71 15.17 -2.70 13.72
N GLN A 72 16.39 -2.61 14.25
CA GLN A 72 16.84 -1.39 14.89
C GLN A 72 17.11 -0.36 13.79
N SER A 73 16.14 0.52 13.55
CA SER A 73 16.20 1.55 12.51
C SER A 73 17.01 2.76 12.96
N ASN A 74 18.00 3.14 12.14
CA ASN A 74 18.42 4.51 11.85
C ASN A 74 19.38 4.49 10.63
N HIS A 75 18.86 4.25 9.40
CA HIS A 75 19.56 4.16 8.08
C HIS A 75 19.70 2.71 7.49
N PRO A 76 20.04 2.55 6.19
CA PRO A 76 19.30 1.82 5.15
C PRO A 76 19.78 0.37 5.05
N VAL A 77 19.67 -0.42 6.12
CA VAL A 77 20.39 -1.70 6.19
C VAL A 77 19.47 -2.88 5.90
N LYS A 78 19.99 -3.83 5.10
CA LYS A 78 19.38 -5.11 4.77
C LYS A 78 19.41 -6.03 6.01
N VAL A 79 18.31 -6.70 6.32
CA VAL A 79 18.16 -7.70 7.39
C VAL A 79 18.50 -9.09 6.85
N LYS A 80 19.14 -9.94 7.67
CA LYS A 80 19.34 -11.36 7.33
C LYS A 80 18.19 -12.19 7.92
N LEU A 81 17.29 -12.66 7.06
CA LEU A 81 16.25 -13.64 7.42
C LEU A 81 16.83 -15.04 7.29
N TYR A 82 16.90 -15.79 8.38
CA TYR A 82 17.31 -17.19 8.30
C TYR A 82 16.12 -18.03 7.81
N ILE A 83 16.26 -18.56 6.61
CA ILE A 83 15.31 -19.48 5.97
C ILE A 83 16.07 -20.79 5.79
N GLY A 84 16.44 -21.38 6.92
CA GLY A 84 17.34 -22.53 7.00
C GLY A 84 16.77 -23.61 7.89
N PRO A 85 17.12 -24.89 7.65
CA PRO A 85 16.50 -26.02 8.31
C PRO A 85 16.71 -25.94 9.82
N SER A 86 15.77 -26.46 10.58
CA SER A 86 15.80 -26.48 12.05
C SER A 86 17.00 -27.22 12.66
N SER A 87 17.81 -27.94 11.86
CA SER A 87 18.96 -28.73 12.34
C SER A 87 20.28 -28.48 11.60
N GLU A 88 21.37 -28.55 12.35
CA GLU A 88 22.75 -28.36 11.90
C GLU A 88 23.18 -29.41 10.86
N PHE A 89 22.64 -30.63 10.94
CA PHE A 89 22.92 -31.72 10.00
C PHE A 89 22.44 -31.39 8.57
N ASN A 90 21.20 -30.91 8.44
CA ASN A 90 20.63 -30.52 7.14
C ASN A 90 21.38 -29.32 6.54
N LEU A 91 21.86 -28.41 7.38
CA LEU A 91 22.68 -27.28 6.94
C LEU A 91 24.02 -27.75 6.35
N LYS A 92 24.70 -28.68 7.03
CA LYS A 92 25.98 -29.26 6.57
C LYS A 92 25.83 -29.99 5.24
N LEU A 93 24.78 -30.81 5.09
CA LEU A 93 24.48 -31.51 3.84
C LEU A 93 24.26 -30.54 2.67
N ARG A 94 23.46 -29.48 2.87
CA ARG A 94 23.19 -28.49 1.82
C ARG A 94 24.42 -27.67 1.44
N LYS A 95 25.26 -27.29 2.41
CA LYS A 95 26.53 -26.61 2.13
C LYS A 95 27.55 -27.52 1.41
N ALA A 96 27.56 -28.81 1.71
CA ALA A 96 28.41 -29.77 1.01
C ALA A 96 27.99 -29.96 -0.46
N MET A 97 26.68 -29.99 -0.74
CA MET A 97 26.15 -30.13 -2.11
C MET A 97 26.17 -28.82 -2.90
N ASN A 98 26.03 -27.68 -2.22
CA ASN A 98 26.10 -26.35 -2.82
C ASN A 98 26.97 -25.46 -1.91
N PRO A 99 28.27 -25.31 -2.21
CA PRO A 99 29.20 -24.51 -1.40
C PRO A 99 28.80 -23.05 -1.22
N GLY A 100 27.97 -22.50 -2.13
CA GLY A 100 27.41 -21.15 -2.03
C GLY A 100 26.08 -21.06 -1.26
N PHE A 101 25.59 -22.16 -0.69
CA PHE A 101 24.33 -22.18 0.04
C PHE A 101 24.43 -21.38 1.35
N GLU A 102 23.65 -20.30 1.43
CA GLU A 102 23.43 -19.58 2.67
C GLU A 102 22.04 -19.92 3.24
N PRO A 103 21.93 -20.28 4.53
CA PRO A 103 20.66 -20.59 5.17
C PRO A 103 19.86 -19.33 5.52
N TYR A 104 20.19 -18.21 4.89
CA TYR A 104 19.55 -16.92 5.12
C TYR A 104 19.37 -16.15 3.82
N LEU A 105 18.26 -15.43 3.72
CA LEU A 105 18.03 -14.40 2.72
C LEU A 105 18.39 -13.03 3.30
N THR A 106 19.12 -12.24 2.53
CA THR A 106 19.31 -10.83 2.86
C THR A 106 18.15 -10.04 2.24
N VAL A 107 17.29 -9.47 3.07
CA VAL A 107 16.09 -8.73 2.63
C VAL A 107 15.97 -7.38 3.33
N ASN A 108 15.37 -6.40 2.67
CA ASN A 108 14.89 -5.21 3.36
C ASN A 108 13.47 -5.46 3.92
N PHE A 109 13.06 -4.70 4.94
CA PHE A 109 11.66 -4.70 5.37
C PHE A 109 10.69 -4.40 4.21
N LEU A 110 11.08 -3.51 3.29
CA LEU A 110 10.29 -3.20 2.11
C LEU A 110 10.22 -4.35 1.09
N ASP A 111 11.11 -5.34 1.17
CA ASP A 111 11.09 -6.53 0.31
C ASP A 111 10.14 -7.61 0.83
N LEU A 112 9.49 -7.37 1.98
CA LEU A 112 8.49 -8.26 2.55
C LEU A 112 7.12 -8.08 1.88
N TRP A 113 6.28 -9.08 2.08
CA TRP A 113 4.97 -9.21 1.44
C TRP A 113 3.91 -9.58 2.48
N ILE A 114 2.67 -9.19 2.20
CA ILE A 114 1.49 -9.50 3.02
C ILE A 114 0.33 -9.92 2.10
N LYS A 115 -0.63 -10.68 2.63
CA LYS A 115 -1.88 -10.96 1.90
C LYS A 115 -2.70 -9.66 1.76
N LYS A 116 -3.36 -9.49 0.62
CA LYS A 116 -4.28 -8.36 0.36
C LYS A 116 -5.32 -8.19 1.47
N THR A 117 -5.93 -9.29 1.88
CA THR A 117 -6.95 -9.33 2.94
C THR A 117 -6.42 -8.89 4.31
N ASP A 118 -5.15 -9.16 4.62
CA ASP A 118 -4.53 -8.71 5.87
C ASP A 118 -4.11 -7.24 5.80
N ALA A 119 -3.70 -6.76 4.62
CA ALA A 119 -3.47 -5.33 4.39
C ALA A 119 -4.75 -4.51 4.66
N GLU A 120 -5.90 -4.96 4.15
CA GLU A 120 -7.20 -4.31 4.36
C GLU A 120 -7.61 -4.26 5.84
N LYS A 121 -7.35 -5.33 6.61
CA LYS A 121 -7.60 -5.36 8.07
C LYS A 121 -6.72 -4.38 8.84
N VAL A 122 -5.46 -4.25 8.43
CA VAL A 122 -4.52 -3.35 9.12
C VAL A 122 -4.82 -1.89 8.75
N ILE A 123 -5.20 -1.60 7.50
CA ILE A 123 -5.66 -0.26 7.08
C ILE A 123 -6.91 0.17 7.86
N THR A 124 -7.85 -0.75 8.11
CA THR A 124 -9.13 -0.43 8.77
C THR A 124 -9.04 -0.26 10.29
N THR A 125 -7.95 -0.68 10.93
CA THR A 125 -7.79 -0.63 12.40
C THR A 125 -6.94 0.56 12.89
N SER A 126 -6.31 1.31 11.99
CA SER A 126 -5.53 2.51 12.31
C SER A 126 -6.29 3.78 11.88
N PRO A 127 -6.74 4.63 12.81
CA PRO A 127 -7.57 5.80 12.51
C PRO A 127 -6.89 6.89 11.66
N LEU A 128 -5.58 6.78 11.38
CA LEU A 128 -4.83 7.70 10.52
C LEU A 128 -4.14 7.06 9.31
N SER A 129 -4.33 5.75 9.06
CA SER A 129 -3.74 5.08 7.90
C SER A 129 -4.35 5.61 6.60
N LEU A 130 -3.66 6.58 5.99
CA LEU A 130 -3.82 7.10 4.63
C LEU A 130 -4.00 5.96 3.61
N ALA A 131 -5.25 5.53 3.46
CA ALA A 131 -5.69 4.67 2.39
C ALA A 131 -5.61 5.47 1.09
N ILE A 132 -5.21 4.80 0.01
CA ILE A 132 -5.63 5.23 -1.33
C ILE A 132 -7.15 5.42 -1.21
N PRO A 133 -7.68 6.64 -1.38
CA PRO A 133 -9.09 6.87 -1.17
C PRO A 133 -9.85 5.90 -2.07
N SER A 134 -10.83 5.20 -1.52
CA SER A 134 -11.71 4.36 -2.33
C SER A 134 -12.27 5.20 -3.49
N PRO A 135 -12.66 4.60 -4.62
CA PRO A 135 -13.22 5.37 -5.73
C PRO A 135 -14.37 6.29 -5.29
N THR A 136 -15.18 5.85 -4.33
CA THR A 136 -16.27 6.63 -3.73
C THR A 136 -15.76 7.83 -2.91
N GLU A 137 -14.77 7.64 -2.05
CA GLU A 137 -14.17 8.72 -1.25
C GLU A 137 -13.44 9.73 -2.13
N LYS A 138 -12.69 9.25 -3.13
CA LYS A 138 -12.03 10.10 -4.11
C LYS A 138 -13.03 10.95 -4.88
N ASN A 139 -14.13 10.34 -5.36
CA ASN A 139 -15.18 11.06 -6.06
C ASN A 139 -15.83 12.11 -5.14
N THR A 140 -16.12 11.74 -3.90
CA THR A 140 -16.68 12.66 -2.89
C THR A 140 -15.75 13.84 -2.64
N MET A 141 -14.44 13.60 -2.49
CA MET A 141 -13.43 14.64 -2.33
C MET A 141 -13.37 15.56 -3.56
N LEU A 142 -13.39 14.99 -4.78
CA LEU A 142 -13.44 15.77 -6.03
C LEU A 142 -14.72 16.62 -6.12
N LYS A 143 -15.86 16.10 -5.64
CA LYS A 143 -17.12 16.85 -5.56
C LYS A 143 -17.00 18.06 -4.64
N LEU A 144 -16.39 17.86 -3.47
CA LEU A 144 -16.14 18.94 -2.50
C LEU A 144 -15.22 20.01 -3.09
N ILE A 145 -14.09 19.61 -3.70
CA ILE A 145 -13.15 20.54 -4.36
C ILE A 145 -13.87 21.35 -5.43
N LEU A 146 -14.64 20.70 -6.30
CA LEU A 146 -15.38 21.36 -7.37
C LEU A 146 -16.42 22.35 -6.82
N GLY A 147 -17.22 21.93 -5.83
CA GLY A 147 -18.23 22.79 -5.19
C GLY A 147 -17.63 24.01 -4.50
N MET A 148 -16.52 23.83 -3.76
CA MET A 148 -15.81 24.94 -3.12
C MET A 148 -15.20 25.90 -4.14
N ALA A 149 -14.62 25.38 -5.22
CA ALA A 149 -14.09 26.20 -6.30
C ALA A 149 -15.19 27.06 -6.96
N MET A 150 -16.36 26.47 -7.20
CA MET A 150 -17.51 27.19 -7.77
C MET A 150 -18.02 28.26 -6.80
N ALA A 151 -18.21 27.92 -5.52
CA ALA A 151 -18.82 28.79 -4.52
C ALA A 151 -17.92 29.96 -4.10
N ALA A 152 -16.63 29.71 -3.84
CA ALA A 152 -15.73 30.70 -3.27
C ALA A 152 -14.88 31.43 -4.32
N TYR A 153 -14.56 30.76 -5.44
CA TYR A 153 -13.61 31.26 -6.44
C TYR A 153 -14.25 31.51 -7.79
N GLN A 154 -15.58 31.42 -7.87
CA GLN A 154 -16.36 31.64 -9.10
C GLN A 154 -15.89 30.77 -10.27
N TYR A 155 -15.36 29.59 -9.98
CA TYR A 155 -14.99 28.63 -11.01
C TYR A 155 -16.24 28.20 -11.77
N ASN A 156 -16.21 28.29 -13.10
CA ASN A 156 -17.27 27.82 -13.99
C ASN A 156 -16.80 26.58 -14.76
N PRO A 157 -17.31 25.38 -14.45
CA PRO A 157 -16.91 24.14 -15.12
C PRO A 157 -17.38 24.06 -16.58
N LEU A 158 -18.31 24.91 -17.00
CA LEU A 158 -18.79 24.99 -18.38
C LEU A 158 -18.01 26.02 -19.21
N SER A 159 -17.18 26.85 -18.58
CA SER A 159 -16.35 27.85 -19.26
C SER A 159 -15.07 27.22 -19.80
N THR A 160 -14.61 27.70 -20.96
CA THR A 160 -13.31 27.34 -21.55
C THR A 160 -12.15 28.07 -20.87
N ARG A 161 -12.42 29.16 -20.15
CA ARG A 161 -11.43 29.96 -19.42
C ARG A 161 -11.92 30.26 -18.01
N ASN A 162 -11.06 30.07 -17.02
CA ASN A 162 -11.36 30.29 -15.61
C ASN A 162 -10.26 31.13 -14.97
N SER A 163 -10.63 32.24 -14.33
CA SER A 163 -9.72 33.07 -13.52
C SER A 163 -9.36 32.41 -12.18
N ALA A 164 -10.19 31.46 -11.72
CA ALA A 164 -10.05 30.77 -10.43
C ALA A 164 -8.73 30.00 -10.25
N THR A 165 -8.06 29.58 -11.33
CA THR A 165 -6.88 28.69 -11.25
C THR A 165 -5.55 29.34 -11.60
N GLY A 166 -5.55 30.57 -12.13
CA GLY A 166 -4.32 31.25 -12.58
C GLY A 166 -3.57 31.99 -11.47
N ASN A 167 -2.68 32.92 -11.83
CA ASN A 167 -1.85 33.70 -10.90
C ASN A 167 -2.48 35.05 -10.47
N ASN A 168 -3.75 35.26 -10.77
CA ASN A 168 -4.43 36.51 -10.44
C ASN A 168 -4.79 36.57 -8.95
N LYS A 169 -4.84 37.78 -8.39
CA LYS A 169 -5.34 38.00 -7.02
C LYS A 169 -6.74 37.41 -6.88
N GLY A 170 -6.95 36.61 -5.82
CA GLY A 170 -8.22 35.93 -5.55
C GLY A 170 -8.38 34.59 -6.27
N SER A 171 -7.38 34.11 -7.01
CA SER A 171 -7.36 32.73 -7.49
C SER A 171 -7.08 31.75 -6.35
N ILE A 172 -7.44 30.48 -6.55
CA ILE A 172 -7.18 29.39 -5.62
C ILE A 172 -5.68 29.32 -5.27
N LYS A 173 -4.82 29.40 -6.30
CA LYS A 173 -3.36 29.40 -6.11
C LYS A 173 -2.92 30.54 -5.20
N HIS A 174 -3.35 31.77 -5.53
CA HIS A 174 -2.97 32.97 -4.78
C HIS A 174 -3.43 32.91 -3.31
N GLU A 175 -4.66 32.45 -3.05
CA GLU A 175 -5.17 32.34 -1.68
C GLU A 175 -4.50 31.22 -0.88
N LEU A 176 -4.18 30.08 -1.51
CA LEU A 176 -3.43 29.01 -0.84
C LEU A 176 -1.98 29.42 -0.54
N GLU A 177 -1.33 30.14 -1.45
CA GLU A 177 0.03 30.66 -1.23
C GLU A 177 0.12 31.63 -0.06
N LYS A 178 -0.90 32.49 0.16
CA LYS A 178 -0.96 33.40 1.31
C LYS A 178 -0.90 32.68 2.66
N ILE A 179 -1.46 31.48 2.74
CA ILE A 179 -1.48 30.67 3.97
C ILE A 179 -0.34 29.64 4.00
N GLY A 180 0.62 29.74 3.09
CA GLY A 180 1.80 28.87 3.05
C GLY A 180 1.59 27.52 2.34
N LEU A 181 0.44 27.27 1.73
CA LEU A 181 0.13 26.04 1.00
C LEU A 181 0.40 26.20 -0.50
N LYS A 182 1.67 26.08 -0.90
CA LYS A 182 2.06 26.24 -2.31
C LYS A 182 1.58 25.06 -3.16
N ILE A 183 0.71 25.32 -4.13
CA ILE A 183 0.24 24.34 -5.12
C ILE A 183 0.35 24.98 -6.51
N ASP A 184 0.82 24.19 -7.48
CA ASP A 184 0.93 24.64 -8.87
C ASP A 184 -0.44 24.76 -9.57
N GLU A 185 -0.57 25.74 -10.47
CA GLU A 185 -1.82 26.00 -11.19
C GLU A 185 -2.27 24.82 -12.07
N ASP A 186 -1.32 24.08 -12.66
CA ASP A 186 -1.62 22.91 -13.47
C ASP A 186 -2.16 21.77 -12.61
N THR A 187 -1.68 21.66 -11.37
CA THR A 187 -2.18 20.67 -10.40
C THR A 187 -3.63 20.99 -10.02
N ILE A 188 -3.93 22.26 -9.75
CA ILE A 188 -5.29 22.71 -9.45
C ILE A 188 -6.21 22.44 -10.66
N ARG A 189 -5.76 22.81 -11.87
CA ARG A 189 -6.52 22.60 -13.11
C ARG A 189 -6.80 21.13 -13.36
N LYS A 190 -5.80 20.26 -13.14
CA LYS A 190 -5.93 18.81 -13.27
C LYS A 190 -7.05 18.24 -12.40
N TYR A 191 -7.08 18.58 -11.11
CA TYR A 191 -8.11 18.05 -10.20
C TYR A 191 -9.51 18.60 -10.51
N LEU A 192 -9.61 19.87 -10.91
CA LEU A 192 -10.89 20.45 -11.31
C LEU A 192 -11.43 19.87 -12.62
N GLU A 193 -10.57 19.62 -13.61
CA GLU A 193 -10.98 18.94 -14.85
C GLU A 193 -11.39 17.48 -14.59
N GLU A 194 -10.67 16.77 -13.71
CA GLU A 194 -11.06 15.42 -13.29
C GLU A 194 -12.45 15.41 -12.63
N ALA A 195 -12.69 16.32 -11.68
CA ALA A 195 -13.99 16.45 -11.03
C ALA A 195 -15.10 16.83 -12.02
N LYS A 196 -14.83 17.77 -12.92
CA LYS A 196 -15.76 18.23 -13.95
C LYS A 196 -16.19 17.09 -14.86
N GLU A 197 -15.28 16.25 -15.32
CA GLU A 197 -15.63 15.13 -16.21
C GLU A 197 -16.49 14.09 -15.48
N ILE A 198 -16.22 13.80 -14.20
CA ILE A 198 -17.04 12.90 -13.38
C ILE A 198 -18.47 13.46 -13.21
N TYR A 199 -18.60 14.75 -12.89
CA TYR A 199 -19.88 15.39 -12.55
C TYR A 199 -20.57 16.11 -13.72
N LYS A 200 -20.08 15.94 -14.94
CA LYS A 200 -20.55 16.62 -16.16
C LYS A 200 -22.06 16.51 -16.39
N LYS A 201 -22.65 15.34 -16.09
CA LYS A 201 -24.10 15.10 -16.26
C LYS A 201 -24.93 15.91 -15.26
N GLU A 202 -24.49 16.01 -14.02
CA GLU A 202 -25.14 16.79 -12.96
C GLU A 202 -25.08 18.29 -13.30
N LEU A 203 -23.90 18.78 -13.71
CA LEU A 203 -23.69 20.18 -14.11
C LEU A 203 -24.59 20.63 -15.28
N LYS A 204 -24.84 19.74 -16.26
CA LYS A 204 -25.73 20.01 -17.40
C LYS A 204 -27.23 19.92 -17.08
N LYS A 205 -27.59 19.35 -15.92
CA LYS A 205 -28.99 19.25 -15.48
C LYS A 205 -29.42 20.55 -14.80
N ASP A 206 -28.53 21.15 -14.01
CA ASP A 206 -28.78 22.42 -13.34
C ASP A 206 -28.83 23.60 -14.32
N SER A 207 -27.97 23.59 -15.35
CA SER A 207 -28.03 24.60 -16.41
C SER A 207 -29.35 24.60 -17.18
N ARG A 208 -30.14 23.51 -17.16
CA ARG A 208 -31.46 23.43 -17.81
C ARG A 208 -32.61 23.89 -16.91
N LYS A 209 -32.41 23.98 -15.59
CA LYS A 209 -33.40 24.57 -14.67
C LYS A 209 -33.42 26.10 -14.76
N ILE A 210 -32.29 26.72 -15.08
CA ILE A 210 -32.16 28.19 -15.16
C ILE A 210 -32.88 28.79 -16.39
N PHE A 211 -33.24 27.97 -17.40
CA PHE A 211 -33.93 28.43 -18.62
C PHE A 211 -35.42 28.04 -18.66
N LEU A 212 -36.03 27.70 -17.53
CA LEU A 212 -37.45 27.32 -17.42
C LEU A 212 -38.26 28.17 -16.43
N ASP A 213 -37.65 29.21 -15.86
CA ASP A 213 -38.32 30.29 -15.12
C ASP A 213 -38.19 31.60 -15.91
#